data_AF-A0A937GA59-F1
#
_entry.id   AF-A0A937GA59-F1
#
_cell.length_a   1.000
_cell.length_b   1.000
_cell.length_c   1.000
_cell.angle_alpha   90.00
_cell.angle_beta   90.00
_cell.angle_gamma   90.00
#
_symmetry.space_group_name_H-M   'P 1'
#
loop_
_entity.id
_entity.type
_entity.pdbx_description
1 polymer ?
#
loop_
_entity_poly.entity_id
_entity_poly.type
_entity_poly.pdbx_seq_one_letter_code
_entity_poly.pdbx_strand_id
1 'polypeptide(L)' 'RVSVRRFSVLLALLPVTATLMGWAVLDQAPGGADLLGIALVLMGVVLQERDAADADLLHE' A
#
# COMPACT_ATOMS: atom_id res chain seq x y z
N ARG A 1 -18.92 -1.66 10.66
CA ARG A 1 -17.70 -2.50 10.53
C ARG A 1 -17.00 -2.05 9.26
N VAL A 2 -15.82 -1.43 9.36
CA VAL A 2 -15.02 -1.14 8.16
C VAL A 2 -14.49 -2.49 7.67
N SER A 3 -14.73 -2.81 6.40
CA SER A 3 -14.18 -4.01 5.77
C SER A 3 -12.65 -3.92 5.83
N VAL A 4 -11.99 -4.94 6.38
CA VAL A 4 -10.51 -5.04 6.50
C VAL A 4 -9.82 -4.63 5.19
N ARG A 5 -10.44 -4.98 4.06
CA ARG A 5 -10.06 -4.58 2.71
C ARG A 5 -9.74 -3.08 2.55
N ARG A 6 -10.65 -2.19 2.94
CA ARG A 6 -10.43 -0.73 2.88
C ARG A 6 -9.34 -0.26 3.84
N PHE A 7 -9.21 -0.94 4.97
CA PHE A 7 -8.18 -0.61 5.96
C PHE A 7 -6.78 -0.96 5.45
N SER A 8 -6.62 -2.12 4.79
CA SER A 8 -5.36 -2.51 4.15
C SER A 8 -4.93 -1.54 3.06
N VAL A 9 -5.86 -1.04 2.25
CA VAL A 9 -5.56 -0.02 1.21
C VAL A 9 -5.11 1.31 1.84
N LEU A 10 -5.75 1.74 2.93
CA LEU A 10 -5.33 2.95 3.65
C LEU A 10 -3.94 2.78 4.27
N LEU A 11 -3.64 1.61 4.84
CA LEU A 11 -2.32 1.27 5.37
C LEU A 11 -1.25 1.20 4.26
N ALA A 12 -1.62 0.70 3.07
CA ALA A 12 -0.75 0.64 1.90
C ALA A 12 -0.36 2.01 1.35
N LEU A 13 -1.25 3.00 1.51
CA LEU A 13 -1.00 4.36 1.06
C LEU A 13 -0.07 5.11 2.01
N LEU A 14 0.03 4.67 3.26
CA LEU A 14 0.84 5.27 4.32
C LEU A 14 2.32 5.45 3.93
N PRO A 15 3.03 4.45 3.37
CA PRO A 15 4.41 4.65 2.89
C PRO A 15 4.51 5.70 1.78
N VAL A 16 3.53 5.77 0.88
CA VAL A 16 3.51 6.80 -0.18
C VAL A 16 3.36 8.19 0.42
N THR A 17 2.39 8.38 1.32
CA THR A 17 2.18 9.68 2.00
C THR A 17 3.32 10.07 2.91
N ALA A 18 3.94 9.12 3.61
CA ALA A 18 5.12 9.38 4.43
C ALA A 18 6.29 9.90 3.58
N THR A 19 6.53 9.27 2.43
CA THR A 19 7.60 9.67 1.50
C THR A 19 7.31 11.05 0.89
N LEU A 20 6.06 11.31 0.52
CA LEU A 20 5.63 12.60 -0.03
C LEU A 20 5.79 13.74 1.00
N MET A 21 5.46 13.47 2.27
CA MET A 21 5.68 14.42 3.36
C MET A 21 7.17 14.62 3.67
N GLY A 22 7.98 13.56 3.66
CA GLY A 22 9.43 13.66 3.81
C GLY A 22 10.07 14.53 2.71
N TRP A 23 9.59 14.39 1.48
CA TRP A 23 10.03 15.24 0.37
C TRP A 23 9.53 16.68 0.50
N ALA A 24 8.22 16.90 0.71
CA ALA A 24 7.63 18.23 0.71
C ALA A 24 7.96 19.08 1.95
N VAL A 25 8.15 18.46 3.11
CA VAL A 25 8.35 19.17 4.40
C VAL A 25 9.83 19.16 4.82
N LEU A 26 10.58 18.10 4.49
CA LEU A 26 11.98 17.94 4.93
C LEU A 26 13.00 18.05 3.77
N ASP A 27 12.57 18.30 2.53
CA ASP A 27 13.42 18.38 1.33
C ASP A 27 14.27 17.10 1.10
N GLN A 28 13.79 15.96 1.60
CA GLN A 28 14.43 14.66 1.43
C GLN A 28 14.02 14.07 0.07
N ALA A 29 14.94 14.05 -0.89
CA ALA A 29 14.72 13.37 -2.16
C ALA A 29 14.73 11.84 -1.95
N PRO A 30 13.64 11.13 -2.26
CA PRO A 30 13.60 9.67 -2.12
C PRO A 30 14.64 9.02 -3.03
N GLY A 31 15.41 8.09 -2.48
CA GLY A 31 16.39 7.32 -3.23
C GLY A 31 15.76 6.19 -4.05
N GLY A 32 16.54 5.59 -4.93
CA GLY A 32 16.08 4.47 -5.76
C GLY A 32 15.63 3.24 -4.94
N ALA A 33 16.26 3.00 -3.79
CA ALA A 33 15.88 1.93 -2.88
C ALA A 33 14.52 2.18 -2.20
N ASP A 34 14.22 3.44 -1.84
CA ASP A 34 12.94 3.82 -1.24
C ASP A 34 11.78 3.59 -2.21
N LEU A 35 11.98 4.00 -3.47
CA LEU A 35 11.00 3.77 -4.54
C LEU A 35 10.76 2.27 -4.78
N LEU A 36 11.82 1.46 -4.74
CA LEU A 36 11.72 -0.01 -4.82
C LEU A 36 10.92 -0.60 -3.65
N GLY A 37 11.18 -0.13 -2.42
CA GLY A 37 10.44 -0.54 -1.23
C GLY A 37 8.97 -0.18 -1.30
N ILE A 38 8.65 1.04 -1.72
CA ILE A 38 7.26 1.50 -1.93
C ILE A 38 6.57 0.62 -2.99
N ALA A 39 7.24 0.34 -4.11
CA ALA A 39 6.69 -0.51 -5.16
C ALA A 39 6.40 -1.94 -4.67
N LEU A 40 7.30 -2.52 -3.86
CA LEU A 40 7.10 -3.83 -3.24
C LEU A 40 5.89 -3.86 -2.30
N VAL A 41 5.73 -2.83 -1.46
CA VAL A 41 4.57 -2.73 -0.55
C VAL A 41 3.27 -2.62 -1.33
N LEU A 42 3.22 -1.74 -2.34
CA LEU A 42 2.04 -1.58 -3.19
C LEU A 42 1.69 -2.88 -3.92
N MET A 43 2.69 -3.62 -4.42
CA MET A 43 2.49 -4.90 -5.07
C MET A 43 1.91 -5.94 -4.09
N GLY A 44 2.43 -6.04 -2.87
CA GLY A 44 1.89 -6.92 -1.83
C GLY A 44 0.43 -6.62 -1.50
N VAL A 45 0.04 -5.36 -1.49
CA VAL A 45 -1.35 -4.93 -1.22
C VAL A 45 -2.27 -5.31 -2.37
N VAL A 46 -1.83 -5.13 -3.62
CA VAL A 46 -2.59 -5.54 -4.81
C VAL A 46 -2.80 -7.05 -4.82
N LEU A 47 -1.78 -7.85 -4.48
CA LEU A 47 -1.94 -9.30 -4.34
C LEU A 47 -2.96 -9.65 -3.26
N GLN A 48 -2.86 -9.02 -2.08
CA GLN A 48 -3.80 -9.31 -0.99
C GLN A 48 -5.25 -8.95 -1.31
N GLU A 49 -5.49 -7.89 -2.08
CA GLU A 49 -6.82 -7.54 -2.62
C GLU A 49 -7.38 -8.65 -3.54
N ARG A 50 -6.51 -9.27 -4.35
CA ARG A 50 -6.89 -10.35 -5.27
C ARG A 50 -7.23 -11.63 -4.50
N ASP A 51 -6.35 -12.08 -3.60
CA ASP A 51 -6.56 -13.28 -2.78
C ASP A 51 -7.86 -13.18 -1.97
N ALA A 52 -8.15 -12.00 -1.42
CA ALA A 52 -9.39 -11.75 -0.70
C ALA A 52 -10.62 -11.73 -1.62
N ALA A 53 -10.49 -11.28 -2.87
CA ALA A 53 -11.60 -11.33 -3.85
C ALA A 53 -11.88 -12.76 -4.31
N ASP A 54 -10.84 -13.54 -4.55
CA ASP A 54 -10.95 -14.94 -4.98
C ASP A 54 -11.51 -15.82 -3.85
N ALA A 55 -11.16 -15.56 -2.59
CA ALA A 55 -11.72 -16.26 -1.43
C ALA A 55 -13.23 -16.00 -1.22
N ASP A 56 -13.72 -14.79 -1.54
CA ASP A 56 -15.16 -14.46 -1.46
C ASP A 56 -15.96 -15.27 -2.50
N LEU A 57 -15.41 -15.43 -3.71
CA LEU A 57 -16.07 -16.16 -4.82
C LEU A 57 -16.16 -17.67 -4.59
N LEU A 58 -15.28 -18.26 -3.78
CA LEU A 58 -15.32 -19.69 -3.45
C LEU A 58 -16.29 -20.03 -2.30
N HIS A 59 -16.79 -19.02 -1.60
CA HIS A 59 -17.76 -19.17 -0.52
C HIS A 59 -19.21 -18.90 -0.97
N GLU A 60 -19.45 -18.58 -2.25
CA GLU A 60 -20.75 -18.63 -2.94
C GLU A 60 -20.94 -19.95 -3.70
#